data_AF-F0G7I1-F1
#
_entry.id   AF-F0G7I1-F1
#
_cell.length_a   1.000
_cell.length_b   1.000
_cell.length_c   1.000
_cell.angle_alpha   90.00
_cell.angle_beta   90.00
_cell.angle_gamma   90.00
#
_symmetry.space_group_name_H-M   'P 1'
#
loop_
_entity.id
_entity.type
_entity.pdbx_description
1 polymer ?
#
loop_
_entity_poly.entity_id
_entity_poly.type
_entity_poly.pdbx_seq_one_letter_code
_entity_poly.pdbx_strand_id
1 'polypeptide(L)'
;IAPAIATNNRVIVKPSEKVPLSAFYLADLLYEAGLPEPMLQVLTGDPREIADELVTHPHASLITFTGGVAIGKAIAAKAGYRRIVLELGG
;
A
#
# COMPACT_ATOMS: atom_id res chain seq x y z
N ILE A 1 -1.98 -7.67 0.74
CA ILE A 1 -1.68 -7.50 2.18
C ILE A 1 -1.37 -8.83 2.89
N ALA A 2 -2.13 -9.91 2.65
CA ALA A 2 -1.99 -11.16 3.40
C ALA A 2 -0.56 -11.77 3.41
N PRO A 3 0.20 -11.84 2.30
CA PRO A 3 1.57 -12.38 2.35
C PRO A 3 2.52 -11.54 3.22
N ALA A 4 2.34 -10.22 3.24
CA ALA A 4 3.13 -9.32 4.08
C ALA A 4 2.81 -9.54 5.56
N ILE A 5 1.52 -9.65 5.92
CA ILE A 5 1.08 -9.94 7.29
C ILE A 5 1.57 -11.31 7.75
N ALA A 6 1.44 -12.35 6.91
CA ALA A 6 1.89 -13.70 7.22
C ALA A 6 3.41 -13.80 7.45
N THR A 7 4.18 -12.86 6.89
CA THR A 7 5.63 -12.74 7.09
C THR A 7 6.00 -11.68 8.13
N ASN A 8 5.05 -11.27 8.98
CA ASN A 8 5.21 -10.32 10.08
C ASN A 8 5.68 -8.92 9.64
N ASN A 9 5.30 -8.48 8.44
CA ASN A 9 5.52 -7.12 7.97
C ASN A 9 4.31 -6.25 8.27
N ARG A 10 4.54 -5.07 8.85
CA ARG A 10 3.51 -4.04 9.01
C ARG A 10 3.18 -3.43 7.65
N VAL A 11 1.89 -3.21 7.39
CA VAL A 11 1.40 -2.78 6.08
C VAL A 11 0.62 -1.48 6.20
N ILE A 12 1.00 -0.50 5.39
CA ILE A 12 0.10 0.60 5.02
C ILE A 12 -0.53 0.22 3.68
N VAL A 13 -1.86 0.10 3.64
CA VAL A 13 -2.60 -0.09 2.39
C VAL A 13 -3.29 1.21 2.01
N LYS A 14 -2.91 1.74 0.85
CA LYS A 14 -3.59 2.89 0.23
C LYS A 14 -4.50 2.39 -0.91
N PRO A 15 -5.81 2.17 -0.67
CA PRO A 15 -6.72 1.71 -1.70
C PRO A 15 -6.97 2.80 -2.76
N SER A 16 -7.57 2.40 -3.89
CA SER A 16 -8.10 3.37 -4.86
C SER A 16 -9.23 4.18 -4.23
N GLU A 17 -9.22 5.48 -4.49
CA GLU A 17 -10.29 6.42 -4.13
C GLU A 17 -11.65 6.09 -4.75
N LYS A 18 -11.67 5.26 -5.80
CA LYS A 18 -12.91 4.80 -6.44
C LYS A 18 -13.64 3.73 -5.64
N VAL A 19 -12.90 2.92 -4.88
CA VAL A 19 -13.42 1.75 -4.16
C VAL A 19 -12.78 1.60 -2.76
N PRO A 20 -12.76 2.63 -1.91
CA PRO A 20 -12.02 2.59 -0.64
C PRO A 20 -12.69 1.71 0.42
N LEU A 21 -14.02 1.58 0.40
CA LEU A 21 -14.80 0.97 1.49
C LEU A 21 -14.52 -0.53 1.66
N SER A 22 -14.18 -1.24 0.58
CA SER A 22 -13.83 -2.66 0.66
C SER A 22 -12.54 -2.90 1.45
N ALA A 23 -11.58 -1.98 1.39
CA ALA A 23 -10.33 -2.06 2.16
C ALA A 23 -10.57 -1.81 3.65
N PHE A 24 -11.45 -0.85 3.99
CA PHE A 24 -11.87 -0.63 5.37
C PHE A 24 -12.59 -1.84 5.94
N TYR A 25 -13.58 -2.37 5.22
CA TYR A 25 -14.32 -3.55 5.66
C TYR A 25 -13.41 -4.77 5.86
N LEU A 26 -12.42 -4.96 4.97
CA LEU A 26 -11.41 -6.00 5.16
C LEU A 26 -10.56 -5.78 6.43
N ALA A 27 -10.18 -4.54 6.72
CA ALA A 27 -9.41 -4.23 7.93
C ALA A 27 -10.21 -4.52 9.20
N ASP A 28 -11.49 -4.12 9.23
CA ASP A 28 -12.40 -4.40 10.35
C ASP A 28 -12.49 -5.91 10.62
N LEU A 29 -12.73 -6.71 9.57
CA LEU A 29 -12.78 -8.18 9.67
C LEU A 29 -11.46 -8.78 10.18
N LEU A 30 -10.32 -8.22 9.79
CA LEU A 30 -9.01 -8.70 10.25
C LEU A 30 -8.78 -8.36 11.73
N TYR A 31 -9.19 -7.18 12.19
CA TYR A 31 -9.11 -6.81 13.60
C TYR A 31 -10.06 -7.64 14.47
N GLU A 32 -11.29 -7.89 14.00
CA GLU A 32 -12.23 -8.82 14.65
C GLU A 32 -11.65 -10.23 14.76
N ALA A 33 -10.87 -10.67 13.76
CA ALA A 33 -10.15 -11.94 13.78
C ALA A 33 -8.89 -11.94 14.66
N GLY A 34 -8.57 -10.82 15.33
CA GLY A 34 -7.45 -10.71 16.28
C GLY A 34 -6.13 -10.24 15.66
N LEU A 35 -6.14 -9.66 14.45
CA LEU A 35 -4.94 -9.01 13.91
C LEU A 35 -4.54 -7.84 14.82
N PRO A 36 -3.28 -7.74 15.28
CA PRO A 36 -2.83 -6.58 16.06
C PRO A 36 -2.95 -5.29 15.23
N GLU A 37 -3.57 -4.24 15.80
CA GLU A 37 -3.77 -2.96 15.13
C GLU A 37 -2.52 -2.38 14.46
N PRO A 38 -1.30 -2.45 15.04
CA PRO A 38 -0.11 -1.91 14.38
C PRO A 38 0.30 -2.65 13.09
N MET A 39 -0.32 -3.79 12.77
CA MET A 39 0.08 -4.64 11.65
C MET A 39 -0.53 -4.20 10.32
N LEU A 40 -1.68 -3.52 10.34
CA LEU A 40 -2.35 -3.00 9.16
C LEU A 40 -2.79 -1.56 9.45
N GLN A 41 -2.63 -0.68 8.47
CA GLN A 41 -3.25 0.63 8.48
C GLN A 41 -3.82 0.91 7.10
N VAL A 42 -5.07 1.34 7.03
CA VAL A 42 -5.73 1.75 5.78
C VAL A 42 -5.62 3.27 5.68
N LEU A 43 -4.94 3.77 4.63
CA LEU A 43 -4.75 5.19 4.41
C LEU A 43 -5.46 5.64 3.13
N THR A 44 -6.41 6.56 3.28
CA THR A 44 -7.08 7.24 2.15
C THR A 44 -6.71 8.72 2.12
N GLY A 45 -6.86 9.33 0.95
CA GLY A 45 -6.51 10.73 0.72
C GLY A 45 -6.20 10.98 -0.75
N ASP A 46 -6.08 12.26 -1.10
CA ASP A 46 -5.70 12.68 -2.44
C ASP A 46 -4.29 12.15 -2.78
N PRO A 47 -4.12 11.33 -3.82
CA PRO A 47 -2.80 10.85 -4.24
C PRO A 47 -1.79 11.97 -4.46
N ARG A 48 -2.23 13.16 -4.86
CA ARG A 48 -1.36 14.33 -5.08
C ARG A 48 -0.72 14.83 -3.79
N GLU A 49 -1.34 14.56 -2.63
CA GLU A 49 -0.87 15.00 -1.32
C GLU A 49 -0.07 13.91 -0.61
N ILE A 50 -0.46 12.63 -0.76
CA ILE A 50 0.09 11.54 0.07
C ILE A 50 1.01 10.57 -0.67
N ALA A 51 0.92 10.46 -2.00
CA ALA A 51 1.59 9.37 -2.71
C ALA A 51 3.11 9.51 -2.69
N ASP A 52 3.62 10.74 -2.82
CA ASP A 52 5.06 10.98 -2.82
C ASP A 52 5.69 10.57 -1.49
N GLU A 53 5.10 10.97 -0.37
CA GLU A 53 5.57 10.56 0.96
C GLU A 53 5.52 9.03 1.11
N LEU A 54 4.40 8.38 0.78
CA LEU A 54 4.30 6.91 0.85
C LEU A 54 5.35 6.20 -0.01
N VAL A 55 5.71 6.80 -1.15
CA VAL A 55 6.71 6.26 -2.06
C VAL A 55 8.12 6.58 -1.60
N THR A 56 8.41 7.71 -0.95
CA THR A 56 9.78 8.14 -0.58
C THR A 56 10.16 7.91 0.88
N HIS A 57 9.20 7.61 1.75
CA HIS A 57 9.39 7.55 3.20
C HIS A 57 10.50 6.55 3.58
N PRO A 58 11.47 6.95 4.45
CA PRO A 58 12.66 6.16 4.74
C PRO A 58 12.39 4.82 5.43
N HIS A 59 11.26 4.68 6.11
CA HIS A 59 10.86 3.43 6.76
C HIS A 59 10.05 2.46 5.88
N ALA A 60 9.73 2.84 4.64
CA ALA A 60 9.02 1.96 3.71
C ALA A 60 10.02 1.08 2.95
N SER A 61 10.22 -0.18 3.38
CA SER A 61 11.22 -1.09 2.78
C SER A 61 10.80 -1.74 1.46
N LEU A 62 9.49 -1.82 1.19
CA LEU A 62 8.90 -2.46 0.01
C LEU A 62 7.69 -1.66 -0.47
N ILE A 63 7.59 -1.44 -1.78
CA ILE A 63 6.37 -0.90 -2.41
C ILE A 63 5.79 -1.97 -3.33
N THR A 64 4.52 -2.31 -3.11
CA THR A 64 3.73 -3.14 -4.03
C THR A 64 2.62 -2.29 -4.63
N PHE A 65 2.53 -2.27 -5.95
CA PHE A 65 1.56 -1.45 -6.67
C PHE A 65 0.91 -2.25 -7.79
N THR A 66 -0.42 -2.11 -7.90
CA THR A 66 -1.20 -2.63 -9.01
C THR A 66 -1.96 -1.48 -9.65
N GLY A 67 -1.77 -1.23 -10.95
CA GLY A 67 -2.47 -0.14 -11.63
C GLY A 67 -1.87 0.29 -12.97
N GLY A 68 -2.10 1.55 -13.33
CA GLY A 68 -1.69 2.07 -14.63
C GLY A 68 -0.17 2.20 -14.79
N VAL A 69 0.31 1.93 -16.02
CA VAL A 69 1.74 1.99 -16.38
C VAL A 69 2.39 3.34 -16.04
N ALA A 70 1.68 4.44 -16.30
CA ALA A 70 2.20 5.79 -16.04
C ALA A 70 2.53 6.00 -14.55
N ILE A 71 1.67 5.55 -13.65
CA ILE A 71 1.88 5.65 -12.20
C ILE A 71 2.97 4.67 -11.74
N GLY A 72 2.97 3.44 -12.27
CA GLY A 72 4.03 2.46 -11.98
C GLY A 72 5.43 3.00 -12.30
N LYS A 73 5.60 3.63 -13.47
CA LYS A 73 6.86 4.28 -13.86
C LYS A 73 7.22 5.45 -12.93
N ALA A 74 6.24 6.25 -12.51
CA ALA A 74 6.47 7.35 -11.56
C ALA A 74 6.92 6.84 -10.19
N ILE A 75 6.35 5.73 -9.69
CA ILE A 75 6.78 5.08 -8.45
C ILE A 75 8.21 4.57 -8.59
N ALA A 76 8.52 3.85 -9.68
CA ALA A 76 9.86 3.32 -9.92
C ALA A 76 10.94 4.41 -9.95
N ALA A 77 10.63 5.58 -10.53
CA ALA A 77 11.55 6.71 -10.58
C ALA A 77 11.82 7.35 -9.19
N LYS A 78 10.90 7.23 -8.23
CA LYS A 78 11.00 7.85 -6.90
C LYS A 78 11.40 6.88 -5.77
N ALA A 79 11.24 5.57 -5.97
CA ALA A 79 11.46 4.56 -4.93
C ALA A 79 12.94 4.42 -4.50
N GLY A 80 13.90 4.89 -5.31
CA GLY A 80 15.33 4.71 -5.05
C GLY A 80 15.75 3.24 -5.09
N TYR A 81 16.66 2.83 -4.20
CA TYR A 81 17.19 1.45 -4.13
C TYR A 81 16.27 0.44 -3.42
N ARG A 82 15.03 0.82 -3.11
CA ARG A 82 14.10 -0.04 -2.37
C ARG A 82 13.45 -1.07 -3.28
N ARG A 83 13.02 -2.19 -2.70
CA ARG A 83 12.35 -3.24 -3.46
C ARG A 83 10.97 -2.74 -3.92
N ILE A 84 10.69 -2.91 -5.20
CA ILE A 84 9.39 -2.59 -5.80
C ILE A 84 8.81 -3.82 -6.52
N VAL A 85 7.50 -4.00 -6.43
CA VAL A 85 6.74 -5.00 -7.18
C VAL A 85 5.60 -4.28 -7.87
N LEU A 86 5.61 -4.27 -9.20
CA LEU A 86 4.69 -3.48 -10.03
C LEU A 86 3.89 -4.41 -10.95
N GLU A 87 2.60 -4.52 -10.70
CA GLU A 87 1.65 -5.23 -11.57
C GLU A 87 0.91 -4.17 -12.41
N LEU A 88 1.35 -3.99 -13.66
CA LEU A 88 0.91 -2.88 -14.51
C LEU A 88 -0.01 -3.36 -15.64
N GLY A 89 -0.83 -2.46 -16.17
CA GLY A 89 -1.62 -2.73 -17.37
C GLY A 89 -0.76 -3.18 -18.55
N GLY A 90 -1.24 -4.21 -19.27
CA GLY A 90 -0.65 -4.71 -20.52
C GLY A 90 -1.09 -3.93 -21.75
#